data_AF-A0A9R0QXB5-F1
#
_entry.id   AF-A0A9R0QXB5-F1
#
_cell.length_a   1.000
_cell.length_b   1.000
_cell.length_c   1.000
_cell.angle_alpha   90.00
_cell.angle_beta   90.00
_cell.angle_gamma   90.00
#
_symmetry.space_group_name_H-M   'P 1'
#
loop_
_entity.id
_entity.type
_entity.pdbx_description
1 polymer ?
#
loop_
_entity_poly.entity_id
_entity_poly.type
_entity_poly.pdbx_seq_one_letter_code
_entity_poly.pdbx_strand_id
1 'polypeptide(L)'
;MSERCAAAETVSLVARVLNRSRAHLHSVLSQNNTSVVEEFFGTLVDTVPDLAEHIHRTSARMLLHINGYPDKIANAKWEVKELGTDHNGYVDLLLGEFKHYKTRLDHGGISKELQHLLLDYGIESIAEVLVEGLSRVKRCTDEGRALMSLDLQVLINGLQHIVSSNVKPRLQIVETFVKAYYLPETEYVHWARSHPEYSKSQVVGLVNLVATMKGWKRKTRLETIEKIEAAS
;
A
#
# COMPACT_ATOMS: atom_id res chain seq x y z
N MET A 1 -12.11 8.90 -15.55
CA MET A 1 -12.33 7.93 -14.46
C MET A 1 -13.41 6.93 -14.85
N SER A 2 -14.67 7.39 -14.99
CA SER A 2 -15.81 6.54 -15.36
C SER A 2 -15.52 5.64 -16.56
N GLU A 3 -14.87 6.16 -17.61
CA GLU A 3 -14.53 5.37 -18.80
C GLU A 3 -13.57 4.21 -18.52
N ARG A 4 -12.56 4.40 -17.65
CA ARG A 4 -11.57 3.35 -17.32
C ARG A 4 -12.19 2.26 -16.46
N CYS A 5 -12.99 2.66 -15.48
CA CYS A 5 -13.78 1.75 -14.64
C CYS A 5 -14.79 0.96 -15.48
N ALA A 6 -15.56 1.65 -16.35
CA ALA A 6 -16.52 1.02 -17.24
C ALA A 6 -15.85 0.06 -18.23
N ALA A 7 -14.66 0.41 -18.74
CA ALA A 7 -13.87 -0.49 -19.58
C ALA A 7 -13.43 -1.75 -18.80
N ALA A 8 -12.94 -1.60 -17.57
CA ALA A 8 -12.55 -2.73 -16.72
C ALA A 8 -13.75 -3.65 -16.39
N GLU A 9 -14.92 -3.08 -16.10
CA GLU A 9 -16.16 -3.83 -15.87
C GLU A 9 -16.63 -4.56 -17.14
N THR A 10 -16.53 -3.91 -18.30
CA THR A 10 -16.90 -4.49 -19.59
C THR A 10 -16.00 -5.67 -19.95
N VAL A 11 -14.68 -5.51 -19.86
CA VAL A 11 -13.73 -6.59 -20.13
C VAL A 11 -13.92 -7.73 -19.12
N SER A 12 -14.17 -7.42 -17.85
CA SER A 12 -14.51 -8.41 -16.81
C SER A 12 -15.81 -9.17 -17.10
N LEU A 13 -16.83 -8.51 -17.68
CA LEU A 13 -18.06 -9.16 -18.12
C LEU A 13 -17.79 -10.12 -19.29
N VAL A 14 -17.06 -9.66 -20.30
CA VAL A 14 -16.70 -10.49 -21.47
C VAL A 14 -15.91 -11.72 -21.02
N ALA A 15 -14.93 -11.56 -20.15
CA ALA A 15 -14.15 -12.68 -19.61
C ALA A 15 -15.02 -13.69 -18.85
N ARG A 16 -15.97 -13.23 -18.02
CA ARG A 16 -16.92 -14.13 -17.34
C ARG A 16 -17.81 -14.90 -18.32
N VAL A 17 -18.27 -14.25 -19.38
CA VAL A 17 -19.07 -14.92 -20.43
C VAL A 17 -18.22 -15.98 -21.12
N LEU A 18 -17.00 -15.65 -21.54
CA LEU A 18 -16.07 -16.58 -22.17
C LEU A 18 -15.78 -17.79 -21.26
N ASN A 19 -15.52 -17.55 -19.97
CA ASN A 19 -15.25 -18.63 -19.02
C ASN A 19 -16.44 -19.57 -18.82
N ARG A 20 -17.68 -19.06 -18.81
CA ARG A 20 -18.88 -19.92 -18.80
C ARG A 20 -19.03 -20.73 -20.08
N SER A 21 -18.57 -20.20 -21.20
CA SER A 21 -18.61 -20.86 -22.51
C SER A 21 -17.44 -21.80 -22.77
N ARG A 22 -16.43 -21.89 -21.88
CA ARG A 22 -15.19 -22.67 -22.08
C ARG A 22 -15.46 -24.12 -22.49
N ALA A 23 -16.27 -24.85 -21.71
CA ALA A 23 -16.59 -26.25 -22.01
C ALA A 23 -17.32 -26.43 -23.36
N HIS A 24 -18.18 -25.48 -23.71
CA HIS A 24 -18.86 -25.50 -25.01
C HIS A 24 -17.89 -25.23 -26.16
N LEU A 25 -16.98 -24.27 -26.01
CA LEU A 25 -15.95 -23.97 -27.00
C LEU A 25 -15.02 -25.17 -27.22
N HIS A 26 -14.64 -25.89 -26.15
CA HIS A 26 -13.90 -27.15 -26.28
C HIS A 26 -14.67 -28.23 -27.04
N SER A 27 -16.00 -28.30 -26.86
CA SER A 27 -16.83 -29.30 -27.54
C SER A 27 -17.08 -28.97 -29.01
N VAL A 28 -17.12 -27.70 -29.39
CA VAL A 28 -17.45 -27.25 -30.75
C VAL A 28 -16.21 -27.11 -31.63
N LEU A 29 -15.07 -26.74 -31.03
CA LEU A 29 -13.80 -26.68 -31.74
C LEU A 29 -13.22 -28.09 -31.86
N SER A 30 -12.64 -28.41 -33.03
CA SER A 30 -12.08 -29.74 -33.28
C SER A 30 -10.99 -30.09 -32.26
N GLN A 31 -10.79 -31.39 -31.98
CA GLN A 31 -9.79 -31.86 -30.99
C GLN A 31 -8.38 -31.32 -31.26
N ASN A 32 -8.05 -31.01 -32.53
CA ASN A 32 -6.78 -30.42 -32.95
C ASN A 32 -6.54 -28.99 -32.44
N ASN A 33 -7.57 -28.30 -31.95
CA ASN A 33 -7.48 -26.91 -31.46
C ASN A 33 -7.49 -26.82 -29.93
N THR A 34 -7.47 -27.94 -29.20
CA THR A 34 -7.58 -27.95 -27.73
C THR A 34 -6.49 -27.10 -27.07
N SER A 35 -5.24 -27.21 -27.53
CA SER A 35 -4.11 -26.43 -27.00
C SER A 35 -4.29 -24.92 -27.22
N VAL A 36 -4.81 -24.53 -28.38
CA VAL A 36 -5.06 -23.12 -28.73
C VAL A 36 -6.16 -22.53 -27.84
N VAL A 37 -7.20 -23.31 -27.55
CA VAL A 37 -8.28 -22.89 -26.63
C VAL A 37 -7.74 -22.74 -25.21
N GLU A 38 -6.96 -23.72 -24.72
CA GLU A 38 -6.34 -23.63 -23.39
C GLU A 38 -5.40 -22.42 -23.27
N GLU A 39 -4.58 -22.17 -24.29
CA GLU A 39 -3.68 -21.02 -24.33
C GLU A 39 -4.45 -19.69 -24.37
N PHE A 40 -5.52 -19.59 -25.15
CA PHE A 40 -6.40 -18.41 -25.19
C PHE A 40 -6.98 -18.11 -23.81
N PHE A 41 -7.54 -19.13 -23.13
CA PHE A 41 -8.10 -18.94 -21.81
C PHE A 41 -7.03 -18.58 -20.77
N GLY A 42 -5.94 -19.34 -20.71
CA GLY A 42 -4.88 -19.13 -19.72
C GLY A 42 -4.13 -17.81 -19.88
N THR A 43 -3.93 -17.34 -21.12
CA THR A 43 -3.12 -16.14 -21.38
C THR A 43 -3.94 -14.86 -21.46
N LEU A 44 -5.17 -14.93 -21.97
CA LEU A 44 -5.99 -13.74 -22.22
C LEU A 44 -7.20 -13.62 -21.30
N VAL A 45 -7.96 -14.69 -21.09
CA VAL A 45 -9.23 -14.61 -20.33
C VAL A 45 -8.96 -14.62 -18.83
N ASP A 46 -8.09 -15.52 -18.38
CA ASP A 46 -7.80 -15.75 -16.97
C ASP A 46 -6.95 -14.62 -16.37
N THR A 47 -6.32 -13.77 -17.20
CA THR A 47 -5.54 -12.58 -16.77
C THR A 47 -6.38 -11.30 -16.63
N VAL A 48 -7.63 -11.31 -17.09
CA VAL A 48 -8.52 -10.13 -17.01
C VAL A 48 -8.76 -9.63 -15.58
N PRO A 49 -8.95 -10.48 -14.55
CA PRO A 49 -9.11 -10.02 -13.17
C PRO A 49 -7.92 -9.17 -12.69
N ASP A 50 -6.69 -9.60 -12.97
CA ASP A 50 -5.46 -8.89 -12.58
C ASP A 50 -5.37 -7.54 -13.29
N LEU A 51 -5.72 -7.50 -14.59
CA LEU A 51 -5.78 -6.25 -15.35
C LEU A 51 -6.83 -5.29 -14.79
N ALA A 52 -8.04 -5.78 -14.47
CA ALA A 52 -9.12 -4.98 -13.92
C ALA A 52 -8.73 -4.43 -12.53
N GLU A 53 -8.12 -5.25 -11.67
CA GLU A 53 -7.56 -4.83 -10.40
C GLU A 53 -6.51 -3.73 -10.60
N HIS A 54 -5.55 -3.91 -11.51
CA HIS A 54 -4.53 -2.91 -11.79
C HIS A 54 -5.12 -1.57 -12.26
N ILE A 55 -6.13 -1.62 -13.14
CA ILE A 55 -6.86 -0.42 -13.59
C ILE A 55 -7.55 0.28 -12.43
N HIS A 56 -8.21 -0.46 -11.53
CA HIS A 56 -8.89 0.10 -10.37
C HIS A 56 -7.91 0.69 -9.35
N ARG A 57 -6.83 -0.01 -9.00
CA ARG A 57 -5.75 0.51 -8.12
C ARG A 57 -5.16 1.81 -8.68
N THR A 58 -4.84 1.81 -9.97
CA THR A 58 -4.30 3.01 -10.64
C THR A 58 -5.32 4.15 -10.62
N SER A 59 -6.60 3.86 -10.87
CA SER A 59 -7.67 4.86 -10.84
C SER A 59 -7.84 5.45 -9.43
N ALA A 60 -7.85 4.63 -8.39
CA ALA A 60 -7.89 5.08 -7.00
C ALA A 60 -6.72 6.02 -6.68
N ARG A 61 -5.49 5.62 -7.03
CA ARG A 61 -4.28 6.40 -6.78
C ARG A 61 -4.24 7.73 -7.55
N MET A 62 -4.77 7.77 -8.76
CA MET A 62 -4.86 9.01 -9.54
C MET A 62 -5.86 10.02 -8.96
N LEU A 63 -6.94 9.52 -8.37
CA LEU A 63 -8.00 10.34 -7.78
C LEU A 63 -7.70 10.75 -6.34
N LEU A 64 -6.77 10.08 -5.68
CA LEU A 64 -6.33 10.37 -4.33
C LEU A 64 -5.01 11.15 -4.42
N HIS A 65 -5.04 12.46 -4.18
CA HIS A 65 -3.89 13.32 -4.47
C HIS A 65 -2.82 13.26 -3.36
N ILE A 66 -2.12 12.13 -3.26
CA ILE A 66 -1.20 11.83 -2.16
C ILE A 66 0.30 11.88 -2.51
N ASN A 67 0.66 12.24 -3.75
CA ASN A 67 2.05 12.19 -4.23
C ASN A 67 3.06 13.01 -3.39
N GLY A 68 2.64 14.12 -2.80
CA GLY A 68 3.51 14.99 -1.99
C GLY A 68 3.59 14.62 -0.50
N TYR A 69 2.84 13.62 -0.04
CA TYR A 69 2.79 13.27 1.38
C TYR A 69 4.01 12.55 1.91
N PRO A 70 4.73 11.70 1.15
CA PRO A 70 5.96 11.09 1.65
C PRO A 70 6.96 12.14 2.16
N ASP A 71 7.10 13.27 1.46
CA ASP A 71 7.99 14.35 1.88
C ASP A 71 7.43 15.14 3.08
N LYS A 72 6.10 15.32 3.17
CA LYS A 72 5.48 15.94 4.36
C LYS A 72 5.71 15.10 5.62
N ILE A 73 5.60 13.79 5.50
CA ILE A 73 5.81 12.83 6.58
C ILE A 73 7.29 12.80 6.96
N ALA A 74 8.19 12.68 5.98
CA ALA A 74 9.64 12.62 6.20
C ALA A 74 10.17 13.87 6.94
N ASN A 75 9.58 15.03 6.67
CA ASN A 75 9.96 16.33 7.24
C ASN A 75 9.09 16.76 8.45
N ALA A 76 8.22 15.89 8.97
CA ALA A 76 7.46 16.16 10.18
C ALA A 76 8.38 16.21 11.42
N LYS A 77 7.85 16.71 12.54
CA LYS A 77 8.65 16.93 13.76
C LYS A 77 8.79 15.63 14.55
N TRP A 78 9.82 14.85 14.23
CA TRP A 78 10.11 13.57 14.88
C TRP A 78 11.12 13.67 16.05
N GLU A 79 11.70 14.85 16.30
CA GLU A 79 12.61 15.11 17.41
C GLU A 79 11.88 15.82 18.56
N VAL A 80 10.98 15.09 19.21
CA VAL A 80 10.11 15.60 20.29
C VAL A 80 10.72 15.22 21.64
N LYS A 81 10.65 16.12 22.62
CA LYS A 81 11.20 15.87 23.97
C LYS A 81 10.24 15.10 24.87
N GLU A 82 8.94 15.36 24.73
CA GLU A 82 7.88 14.75 25.52
C GLU A 82 6.70 14.45 24.61
N LEU A 83 6.09 13.28 24.77
CA LEU A 83 4.90 12.93 24.01
C LEU A 83 3.71 13.76 24.51
N GLY A 84 3.25 14.68 23.66
CA GLY A 84 2.00 15.41 23.87
C GLY A 84 0.77 14.61 23.45
N THR A 85 -0.37 15.29 23.37
CA THR A 85 -1.64 14.73 22.88
C THR A 85 -1.87 14.95 21.38
N ASP A 86 -1.05 15.80 20.76
CA ASP A 86 -1.26 16.29 19.40
C ASP A 86 -0.54 15.41 18.37
N HIS A 87 -1.22 15.11 17.27
CA HIS A 87 -0.66 14.45 16.09
C HIS A 87 -0.03 15.45 15.12
N ASN A 88 0.80 14.98 14.19
CA ASN A 88 1.35 15.83 13.12
C ASN A 88 0.28 16.24 12.11
N GLY A 89 0.31 17.51 11.67
CA GLY A 89 -0.70 18.07 10.77
C GLY A 89 -0.86 17.39 9.40
N TYR A 90 0.08 16.52 8.98
CA TYR A 90 -0.12 15.73 7.76
C TYR A 90 -1.29 14.75 7.90
N VAL A 91 -1.62 14.32 9.13
CA VAL A 91 -2.73 13.40 9.41
C VAL A 91 -4.06 14.07 9.05
N ASP A 92 -4.28 15.31 9.49
CA ASP A 92 -5.49 16.07 9.15
C ASP A 92 -5.59 16.34 7.64
N LEU A 93 -4.45 16.65 7.01
CA LEU A 93 -4.39 16.85 5.56
C LEU A 93 -4.76 15.55 4.81
N LEU A 94 -4.23 14.40 5.22
CA LEU A 94 -4.58 13.10 4.64
C LEU A 94 -6.07 12.78 4.82
N LEU A 95 -6.62 13.01 6.02
CA LEU A 95 -8.04 12.80 6.29
C LEU A 95 -8.92 13.72 5.44
N GLY A 96 -8.53 14.98 5.29
CA GLY A 96 -9.21 15.94 4.41
C GLY A 96 -9.17 15.51 2.95
N GLU A 97 -7.99 15.11 2.46
CA GLU A 97 -7.82 14.62 1.09
C GLU A 97 -8.61 13.34 0.84
N PHE A 98 -8.66 12.43 1.82
CA PHE A 98 -9.44 11.20 1.71
C PHE A 98 -10.95 11.46 1.71
N LYS A 99 -11.44 12.47 2.45
CA LYS A 99 -12.83 12.93 2.34
C LYS A 99 -13.14 13.46 0.95
N HIS A 100 -12.27 14.31 0.38
CA HIS A 100 -12.44 14.79 -1.00
C HIS A 100 -12.39 13.66 -2.02
N TYR A 101 -11.50 12.69 -1.83
CA TYR A 101 -11.43 11.48 -2.65
C TYR A 101 -12.76 10.73 -2.63
N LYS A 102 -13.33 10.46 -1.45
CA LYS A 102 -14.66 9.85 -1.32
C LYS A 102 -15.72 10.66 -2.05
N THR A 103 -15.75 11.98 -1.90
CA THR A 103 -16.69 12.86 -2.62
C THR A 103 -16.53 12.73 -4.13
N ARG A 104 -15.30 12.65 -4.66
CA ARG A 104 -15.05 12.43 -6.10
C ARG A 104 -15.60 11.08 -6.57
N LEU A 105 -15.49 10.02 -5.76
CA LEU A 105 -16.09 8.71 -6.06
C LEU A 105 -17.61 8.74 -6.03
N ASP A 106 -18.21 9.39 -5.01
CA ASP A 106 -19.66 9.50 -4.86
C ASP A 106 -20.33 10.18 -6.06
N HIS A 107 -19.65 11.18 -6.66
CA HIS A 107 -20.12 11.91 -7.85
C HIS A 107 -19.60 11.33 -9.17
N GLY A 108 -18.87 10.22 -9.13
CA GLY A 108 -18.14 9.68 -10.26
C GLY A 108 -18.96 8.86 -11.26
N GLY A 109 -20.27 8.68 -11.03
CA GLY A 109 -21.16 7.91 -11.89
C GLY A 109 -20.91 6.39 -11.89
N ILE A 110 -20.23 5.88 -10.88
CA ILE A 110 -19.86 4.46 -10.74
C ILE A 110 -20.74 3.74 -9.71
N SER A 111 -20.82 2.40 -9.81
CA SER A 111 -21.58 1.54 -8.89
C SER A 111 -21.11 1.68 -7.44
N LYS A 112 -21.99 1.38 -6.47
CA LYS A 112 -21.62 1.47 -5.03
C LYS A 112 -20.56 0.45 -4.66
N GLU A 113 -20.63 -0.73 -5.26
CA GLU A 113 -19.65 -1.80 -5.10
C GLU A 113 -18.26 -1.32 -5.53
N LEU A 114 -18.17 -0.65 -6.69
CA LEU A 114 -16.91 -0.10 -7.16
C LEU A 114 -16.44 1.08 -6.31
N GLN A 115 -17.34 1.92 -5.80
CA GLN A 115 -16.98 2.98 -4.83
C GLN A 115 -16.33 2.38 -3.58
N HIS A 116 -16.91 1.32 -3.01
CA HIS A 116 -16.34 0.63 -1.85
C HIS A 116 -14.97 0.01 -2.15
N LEU A 117 -14.82 -0.63 -3.31
CA LEU A 117 -13.54 -1.21 -3.75
C LEU A 117 -12.45 -0.13 -3.91
N LEU A 118 -12.78 0.99 -4.56
CA LEU A 118 -11.84 2.10 -4.76
C LEU A 118 -11.48 2.79 -3.44
N LEU A 119 -12.42 2.88 -2.48
CA LEU A 119 -12.13 3.37 -1.13
C LEU A 119 -11.08 2.49 -0.43
N ASP A 120 -11.21 1.17 -0.53
CA ASP A 120 -10.25 0.22 0.04
C ASP A 120 -8.86 0.37 -0.58
N TYR A 121 -8.76 0.48 -1.92
CA TYR A 121 -7.48 0.76 -2.60
C TYR A 121 -6.89 2.13 -2.23
N GLY A 122 -7.73 3.11 -1.93
CA GLY A 122 -7.29 4.41 -1.42
C GLY A 122 -6.60 4.29 -0.06
N ILE A 123 -7.12 3.45 0.83
CA ILE A 123 -6.51 3.20 2.16
C ILE A 123 -5.16 2.49 2.00
N GLU A 124 -5.09 1.49 1.12
CA GLU A 124 -3.82 0.81 0.80
C GLU A 124 -2.78 1.80 0.24
N SER A 125 -3.20 2.71 -0.64
CA SER A 125 -2.32 3.76 -1.17
C SER A 125 -1.83 4.72 -0.07
N ILE A 126 -2.64 5.01 0.95
CA ILE A 126 -2.20 5.76 2.13
C ILE A 126 -1.15 4.96 2.92
N ALA A 127 -1.34 3.66 3.09
CA ALA A 127 -0.38 2.78 3.77
C ALA A 127 1.01 2.85 3.10
N GLU A 128 1.04 2.73 1.77
CA GLU A 128 2.27 2.85 0.97
C GLU A 128 2.97 4.21 1.18
N VAL A 129 2.20 5.30 1.14
CA VAL A 129 2.72 6.67 1.34
C VAL A 129 3.28 6.86 2.74
N LEU A 130 2.65 6.29 3.76
CA LEU A 130 3.12 6.34 5.14
C LEU A 130 4.45 5.62 5.30
N VAL A 131 4.53 4.36 4.83
CA VAL A 131 5.78 3.58 4.87
C VAL A 131 6.89 4.32 4.12
N GLU A 132 6.61 4.81 2.92
CA GLU A 132 7.58 5.56 2.12
C GLU A 132 8.07 6.82 2.85
N GLY A 133 7.16 7.63 3.40
CA GLY A 133 7.52 8.83 4.15
C GLY A 133 8.31 8.54 5.42
N LEU A 134 7.89 7.52 6.19
CA LEU A 134 8.56 7.10 7.42
C LEU A 134 9.97 6.55 7.15
N SER A 135 10.15 5.83 6.03
CA SER A 135 11.47 5.30 5.65
C SER A 135 12.49 6.39 5.29
N ARG A 136 12.02 7.60 4.93
CA ARG A 136 12.86 8.75 4.57
C ARG A 136 13.22 9.64 5.78
N VAL A 137 12.68 9.34 6.97
CA VAL A 137 12.97 10.09 8.20
C VAL A 137 14.45 9.96 8.54
N LYS A 138 15.11 11.09 8.80
CA LYS A 138 16.57 11.14 9.05
C LYS A 138 16.93 11.17 10.54
N ARG A 139 16.05 11.72 11.36
CA ARG A 139 16.21 11.85 12.80
C ARG A 139 14.88 11.64 13.47
N CYS A 140 14.89 10.91 14.56
CA CYS A 140 13.72 10.60 15.37
C CYS A 140 14.19 10.41 16.81
N THR A 141 13.31 10.66 17.76
CA THR A 141 13.50 10.44 19.21
C THR A 141 12.65 9.25 19.64
N ASP A 142 12.82 8.77 20.87
CA ASP A 142 11.95 7.69 21.39
C ASP A 142 10.49 8.17 21.46
N GLU A 143 10.28 9.40 21.93
CA GLU A 143 8.99 10.10 21.94
C GLU A 143 8.47 10.35 20.52
N GLY A 144 9.35 10.69 19.57
CA GLY A 144 9.01 10.82 18.16
C GLY A 144 8.46 9.53 17.53
N ARG A 145 8.98 8.36 17.93
CA ARG A 145 8.42 7.06 17.49
C ARG A 145 7.07 6.77 18.13
N ALA A 146 6.89 7.14 19.40
CA ALA A 146 5.58 7.07 20.02
C ALA A 146 4.58 7.99 19.29
N LEU A 147 5.03 9.16 18.84
CA LEU A 147 4.25 10.07 17.99
C LEU A 147 3.90 9.45 16.64
N MET A 148 4.80 8.72 15.97
CA MET A 148 4.45 7.97 14.73
C MET A 148 3.29 7.00 14.96
N SER A 149 3.27 6.34 16.12
CA SER A 149 2.20 5.42 16.49
C SER A 149 0.90 6.18 16.80
N LEU A 150 0.97 7.31 17.49
CA LEU A 150 -0.17 8.20 17.75
C LEU A 150 -0.79 8.72 16.44
N ASP A 151 0.04 9.25 15.53
CA ASP A 151 -0.37 9.73 14.21
C ASP A 151 -1.13 8.65 13.44
N LEU A 152 -0.60 7.41 13.44
CA LEU A 152 -1.24 6.28 12.79
C LEU A 152 -2.58 5.92 13.43
N GLN A 153 -2.69 5.94 14.76
CA GLN A 153 -3.95 5.66 15.46
C GLN A 153 -5.01 6.72 15.17
N VAL A 154 -4.64 8.01 15.18
CA VAL A 154 -5.55 9.10 14.83
C VAL A 154 -6.02 8.95 13.39
N LEU A 155 -5.12 8.62 12.46
CA LEU A 155 -5.46 8.38 11.06
C LEU A 155 -6.40 7.18 10.88
N ILE A 156 -6.14 6.04 11.54
CA ILE A 156 -7.01 4.86 11.52
C ILE A 156 -8.41 5.24 11.98
N ASN A 157 -8.53 5.92 13.12
CA ASN A 157 -9.82 6.32 13.68
C ASN A 157 -10.55 7.29 12.73
N GLY A 158 -9.84 8.30 12.21
CA GLY A 158 -10.40 9.26 11.27
C GLY A 158 -10.90 8.61 9.98
N LEU A 159 -10.13 7.68 9.39
CA LEU A 159 -10.54 6.92 8.20
C LEU A 159 -11.74 6.02 8.51
N GLN A 160 -11.79 5.40 9.69
CA GLN A 160 -12.89 4.54 10.09
C GLN A 160 -14.23 5.29 10.23
N HIS A 161 -14.19 6.61 10.48
CA HIS A 161 -15.37 7.46 10.42
C HIS A 161 -15.81 7.83 9.00
N ILE A 162 -14.94 7.66 7.99
CA ILE A 162 -15.21 8.00 6.59
C ILE A 162 -15.72 6.77 5.81
N VAL A 163 -15.17 5.59 6.11
CA VAL A 163 -15.51 4.33 5.42
C VAL A 163 -16.22 3.35 6.33
N SER A 164 -17.01 2.46 5.73
CA SER A 164 -17.66 1.36 6.45
C SER A 164 -16.80 0.09 6.56
N SER A 165 -15.74 -0.03 5.75
CA SER A 165 -14.83 -1.17 5.78
C SER A 165 -13.87 -1.08 6.96
N ASN A 166 -13.31 -2.23 7.37
CA ASN A 166 -12.32 -2.27 8.44
C ASN A 166 -10.99 -1.68 7.94
N VAL A 167 -10.58 -0.56 8.51
CA VAL A 167 -9.37 0.17 8.09
C VAL A 167 -8.10 -0.50 8.61
N LYS A 168 -8.14 -1.02 9.84
CA LYS A 168 -6.95 -1.44 10.59
C LYS A 168 -6.08 -2.49 9.85
N PRO A 169 -6.63 -3.57 9.27
CA PRO A 169 -5.82 -4.56 8.55
C PRO A 169 -5.02 -3.97 7.39
N ARG A 170 -5.56 -2.97 6.68
CA ARG A 170 -4.90 -2.33 5.53
C ARG A 170 -3.75 -1.41 5.94
N LEU A 171 -3.78 -0.90 7.17
CA LEU A 171 -2.72 -0.07 7.74
C LEU A 171 -1.74 -0.85 8.63
N GLN A 172 -1.92 -2.18 8.76
CA GLN A 172 -1.04 -3.03 9.57
C GLN A 172 0.40 -3.00 9.08
N ILE A 173 0.63 -2.86 7.77
CA ILE A 173 1.98 -2.70 7.20
C ILE A 173 2.71 -1.47 7.78
N VAL A 174 1.99 -0.38 8.06
CA VAL A 174 2.59 0.81 8.68
C VAL A 174 2.93 0.53 10.14
N GLU A 175 2.02 -0.14 10.87
CA GLU A 175 2.22 -0.50 12.27
C GLU A 175 3.43 -1.45 12.44
N THR A 176 3.54 -2.45 11.56
CA THR A 176 4.66 -3.40 11.54
C THR A 176 5.98 -2.67 11.24
N PHE A 177 6.00 -1.74 10.29
CA PHE A 177 7.18 -0.91 10.01
C PHE A 177 7.61 -0.04 11.21
N VAL A 178 6.66 0.61 11.88
CA VAL A 178 6.94 1.43 13.09
C VAL A 178 7.42 0.56 14.26
N LYS A 179 6.89 -0.66 14.41
CA LYS A 179 7.36 -1.61 15.43
C LYS A 179 8.77 -2.12 15.18
N ALA A 180 9.21 -2.15 13.91
CA ALA A 180 10.54 -2.63 13.56
C ALA A 180 11.68 -1.80 14.19
N TYR A 181 11.44 -0.54 14.53
CA TYR A 181 12.41 0.31 15.24
C TYR A 181 12.85 -0.25 16.61
N TYR A 182 12.00 -1.07 17.23
CA TYR A 182 12.25 -1.68 18.54
C TYR A 182 13.05 -2.97 18.44
N LEU A 183 13.32 -3.48 17.23
CA LEU A 183 14.07 -4.71 17.05
C LEU A 183 15.50 -4.58 17.58
N PRO A 184 16.08 -5.68 18.11
CA PRO A 184 17.50 -5.76 18.40
C PRO A 184 18.32 -5.66 17.10
N GLU A 185 19.56 -5.21 17.23
CA GLU A 185 20.50 -5.04 16.11
C GLU A 185 20.69 -6.31 15.26
N THR A 186 20.58 -7.50 15.87
CA THR A 186 20.75 -8.80 15.22
C THR A 186 19.59 -9.21 14.32
N GLU A 187 18.41 -8.64 14.51
CA GLU A 187 17.17 -9.16 13.90
C GLU A 187 16.84 -8.52 12.55
N TYR A 188 17.45 -7.39 12.19
CA TYR A 188 17.06 -6.63 10.99
C TYR A 188 17.22 -7.41 9.69
N VAL A 189 18.25 -8.26 9.57
CA VAL A 189 18.45 -9.10 8.37
C VAL A 189 17.35 -10.15 8.26
N HIS A 190 16.97 -10.78 9.38
CA HIS A 190 15.89 -11.76 9.39
C HIS A 190 14.54 -11.09 9.13
N TRP A 191 14.26 -9.99 9.83
CA TRP A 191 13.02 -9.23 9.67
C TRP A 191 12.81 -8.76 8.23
N ALA A 192 13.85 -8.25 7.56
CA ALA A 192 13.79 -7.84 6.16
C ALA A 192 13.42 -8.98 5.21
N ARG A 193 13.91 -10.20 5.47
CA ARG A 193 13.57 -11.40 4.68
C ARG A 193 12.15 -11.90 4.93
N SER A 194 11.67 -11.75 6.17
CA SER A 194 10.32 -12.14 6.56
C SER A 194 9.23 -11.16 6.13
N HIS A 195 9.61 -9.98 5.64
CA HIS A 195 8.68 -8.94 5.20
C HIS A 195 9.01 -8.43 3.79
N PRO A 196 8.78 -9.26 2.74
CA PRO A 196 9.08 -8.92 1.35
C PRO A 196 8.20 -7.80 0.78
N GLU A 197 7.15 -7.38 1.51
CA GLU A 197 6.29 -6.26 1.14
C GLU A 197 6.99 -4.89 1.25
N TYR A 198 8.09 -4.78 2.01
CA TYR A 198 8.89 -3.56 2.08
C TYR A 198 9.99 -3.56 1.03
N SER A 199 10.16 -2.43 0.34
CA SER A 199 11.25 -2.30 -0.61
C SER A 199 12.62 -2.24 0.09
N LYS A 200 13.67 -2.65 -0.62
CA LYS A 200 15.05 -2.56 -0.10
C LYS A 200 15.39 -1.16 0.41
N SER A 201 15.01 -0.12 -0.34
CA SER A 201 15.26 1.27 0.07
C SER A 201 14.52 1.63 1.36
N GLN A 202 13.30 1.14 1.56
CA GLN A 202 12.54 1.39 2.78
C GLN A 202 13.19 0.73 4.00
N VAL A 203 13.63 -0.53 3.86
CA VAL A 203 14.34 -1.26 4.92
C VAL A 203 15.68 -0.62 5.23
N VAL A 204 16.44 -0.20 4.20
CA VAL A 204 17.72 0.51 4.39
C VAL A 204 17.51 1.86 5.08
N GLY A 205 16.43 2.58 4.76
CA GLY A 205 16.02 3.80 5.45
C GLY A 205 15.78 3.58 6.95
N LEU A 206 14.98 2.56 7.28
CA LEU A 206 14.74 2.12 8.67
C LEU A 206 16.04 1.81 9.41
N VAL A 207 16.90 0.96 8.83
CA VAL A 207 18.18 0.56 9.46
C VAL A 207 19.10 1.75 9.67
N ASN A 208 19.19 2.67 8.71
CA ASN A 208 20.01 3.88 8.84
C ASN A 208 19.54 4.77 10.00
N LEU A 209 18.23 4.95 10.14
CA LEU A 209 17.66 5.74 11.21
C LEU A 209 17.90 5.08 12.57
N VAL A 210 17.58 3.79 12.72
CA VAL A 210 17.81 3.03 13.96
C VAL A 210 19.29 3.05 14.34
N ALA A 211 20.20 2.80 13.40
CA ALA A 211 21.63 2.80 13.64
C ALA A 211 22.13 4.14 14.17
N THR A 212 21.57 5.24 13.66
CA THR A 212 21.90 6.60 14.13
C THR A 212 21.37 6.82 15.54
N MET A 213 20.13 6.43 15.81
CA MET A 213 19.48 6.60 17.11
C MET A 213 20.13 5.77 18.22
N LYS A 214 20.46 4.51 17.92
CA LYS A 214 21.04 3.56 18.88
C LYS A 214 22.58 3.59 18.90
N GLY A 215 23.20 4.51 18.16
CA GLY A 215 24.66 4.70 18.16
C GLY A 215 25.45 3.50 17.64
N TRP A 216 24.94 2.80 16.62
CA TRP A 216 25.62 1.63 16.06
C TRP A 216 26.99 2.00 15.48
N LYS A 217 27.93 1.06 15.57
CA LYS A 217 29.23 1.20 14.89
C LYS A 217 29.00 1.24 13.37
N ARG A 218 29.74 2.11 12.68
CA ARG A 218 29.68 2.24 11.21
C ARG A 218 29.83 0.91 10.50
N LYS A 219 30.77 0.06 10.96
CA LYS A 219 31.01 -1.27 10.40
C LYS A 219 29.77 -2.15 10.48
N THR A 220 29.15 -2.26 11.66
CA THR A 220 27.96 -3.12 11.83
C THR A 220 26.80 -2.64 10.96
N ARG A 221 26.56 -1.33 10.90
CA ARG A 221 25.50 -0.77 10.04
C ARG A 221 25.70 -1.15 8.57
N LEU A 222 26.93 -1.00 8.06
CA LEU A 222 27.24 -1.30 6.66
C LEU A 222 27.11 -2.80 6.36
N GLU A 223 27.60 -3.67 7.25
CA GLU A 223 27.47 -5.12 7.09
C GLU A 223 26.00 -5.58 7.12
N THR A 224 25.17 -4.98 7.96
CA THR A 224 23.72 -5.27 7.99
C THR A 224 23.04 -4.85 6.69
N ILE A 225 23.35 -3.66 6.17
CA ILE A 225 22.80 -3.17 4.90
C ILE A 225 23.23 -4.08 3.74
N GLU A 226 24.52 -4.42 3.65
CA GLU A 226 25.05 -5.30 2.60
C GLU A 226 24.33 -6.66 2.60
N LYS A 227 24.08 -7.25 3.77
CA LYS A 227 23.33 -8.50 3.90
C LYS A 227 21.87 -8.39 3.46
N ILE A 228 21.23 -7.25 3.68
CA ILE A 228 19.85 -6.98 3.23
C ILE A 228 19.81 -6.82 1.72
N GLU A 229 20.78 -6.12 1.13
CA GLU A 229 20.86 -5.90 -0.31
C GLU A 229 21.20 -7.18 -1.09
N ALA A 230 22.05 -8.04 -0.52
CA ALA A 230 22.53 -9.28 -1.13
C ALA A 230 21.54 -10.47 -1.04
N ALA A 231 20.49 -10.40 -0.22
CA ALA A 231 19.55 -11.51 0.00
C ALA A 231 18.49 -11.67 -1.12
N SER A 232 18.85 -11.41 -2.38
CA SER A 232 17.97 -11.54 -3.56
C SER A 232 18.28 -12.78 -4.38
#